data_AF-A0A5M4D499-F1
#
_entry.id   AF-A0A5M4D499-F1
#
_cell.length_a   1.000
_cell.length_b   1.000
_cell.length_c   1.000
_cell.angle_alpha   90.00
_cell.angle_beta   90.00
_cell.angle_gamma   90.00
#
_symmetry.space_group_name_H-M   'P 1'
#
loop_
_entity.id
_entity.type
_entity.pdbx_description
1 polymer ?
#
loop_
_entity_poly.entity_id
_entity_poly.type
_entity_poly.pdbx_seq_one_letter_code
_entity_poly.pdbx_strand_id
1 'polypeptide(L)'
;MSRDRKGAVVVHRNAKGSLRGGLGRWRQGSGETGWKRALLTGWKPVLLVMVVLALVGCASRPYAQIDRTVWVGQLGQARAAVLEEPAKKNDDALREATLAVLTLSDGYPAQAEVPMQRVYEVLRTRGLNANKEAAAKVLNESVKLWKGEPYEQAILYLYVGMQQAAVGAWDNMRASANSALELLDEFDKARGVVRENEPSEHGYVVSQSDLAAAHLLAAIANQQLGRDDEASDHLSRVREQRPGLAELCDRIAGKDFDTVLVVEMGLGPVREPSGSDASEATLDYRWPSDEREIVVRDARGELGRFGRVLDVNNFADAYRWDVLAQWRRFKSGAGSVMAGAGAVLVLSDDDEAQIAGVGLLLAGLLSKANARADMRSLGVLPQRYYIVPLKLSKTTGTIAVSIGGGMGESALVPGLRRLEGGKVRLVVVRVPCEARAGDSDTWAGPRYAGDKTDEDVPGADLPYILGGRCVMTPGPEALSKYQAAGWLEGWTSNDLRELYREEGIVLPGDVGPGIPPGLHVLEGGRSLISPEPGTLGFGRLFFKEHGAFRPRSERVARLAEELKAKRETVP
;
A
#
# COMPACT_ATOMS: atom_id res chain seq x y z
N MET A 1 11.07 29.44 -52.17
CA MET A 1 12.47 29.10 -52.52
C MET A 1 13.01 28.22 -51.39
N SER A 2 12.80 26.89 -51.46
CA SER A 2 13.75 25.91 -51.99
C SER A 2 15.07 25.84 -51.20
N ARG A 3 15.19 24.91 -50.25
CA ARG A 3 16.04 23.71 -50.40
C ARG A 3 15.92 22.72 -49.24
N ASP A 4 15.59 21.48 -49.63
CA ASP A 4 15.72 20.22 -48.91
C ASP A 4 17.11 19.94 -48.34
N ARG A 5 17.16 19.19 -47.23
CA ARG A 5 18.11 18.08 -47.05
C ARG A 5 17.48 16.91 -46.28
N LYS A 6 17.30 15.79 -46.99
CA LYS A 6 17.09 14.44 -46.47
C LYS A 6 18.43 13.82 -46.05
N GLY A 7 18.41 12.99 -45.01
CA GLY A 7 19.48 12.05 -44.68
C GLY A 7 18.88 10.73 -44.22
N ALA A 8 18.89 9.73 -45.12
CA ALA A 8 18.53 8.35 -44.84
C ALA A 8 19.80 7.51 -44.81
N VAL A 9 19.97 6.69 -43.77
CA VAL A 9 21.11 5.77 -43.60
C VAL A 9 20.70 4.38 -44.08
N VAL A 10 21.48 3.88 -45.03
CA VAL A 10 21.46 2.53 -45.60
C VAL A 10 22.46 1.67 -44.82
N VAL A 11 22.06 0.48 -44.37
CA VAL A 11 23.00 -0.55 -43.86
C VAL A 11 22.88 -1.83 -44.69
N HIS A 12 24.06 -2.36 -44.98
CA HIS A 12 24.40 -3.34 -46.01
C HIS A 12 23.84 -4.76 -45.80
N ARG A 13 23.58 -5.39 -46.96
CA ARG A 13 23.50 -6.84 -47.21
C ARG A 13 24.76 -7.56 -46.74
N ASN A 14 24.62 -8.75 -46.17
CA ASN A 14 25.69 -9.74 -46.15
C ASN A 14 25.23 -11.07 -46.76
N ALA A 15 25.96 -11.49 -47.78
CA ALA A 15 25.78 -12.72 -48.53
C ALA A 15 26.42 -13.89 -47.78
N LYS A 16 25.75 -15.04 -47.73
CA LYS A 16 26.40 -16.33 -47.44
C LYS A 16 26.29 -17.23 -48.65
N GLY A 17 27.45 -17.61 -49.15
CA GLY A 17 27.67 -18.33 -50.38
C GLY A 17 27.32 -19.81 -50.31
N SER A 18 27.09 -20.34 -51.50
CA SER A 18 26.94 -21.76 -51.81
C SER A 18 28.26 -22.51 -51.70
N LEU A 19 28.22 -23.71 -51.12
CA LEU A 19 29.21 -24.75 -51.40
C LEU A 19 28.46 -26.03 -51.79
N ARG A 20 28.52 -26.34 -53.10
CA ARG A 20 28.29 -27.67 -53.67
C ARG A 20 29.60 -28.45 -53.56
N GLY A 21 29.52 -29.73 -53.22
CA GLY A 21 30.58 -30.69 -53.54
C GLY A 21 30.56 -31.93 -52.64
N GLY A 22 30.43 -33.12 -53.25
CA GLY A 22 30.89 -34.37 -52.65
C GLY A 22 29.83 -35.47 -52.53
N LEU A 23 29.47 -36.10 -53.64
CA LEU A 23 28.90 -37.46 -53.64
C LEU A 23 29.97 -38.44 -53.16
N GLY A 24 29.75 -39.07 -52.00
CA GLY A 24 30.53 -40.18 -51.47
C GLY A 24 29.62 -41.36 -51.15
N ARG A 25 29.64 -42.35 -52.03
CA ARG A 25 28.88 -43.60 -52.01
C ARG A 25 29.41 -44.51 -50.88
N TRP A 26 28.62 -44.84 -49.86
CA TRP A 26 28.91 -45.93 -48.92
C TRP A 26 27.71 -46.85 -48.69
N ARG A 27 28.07 -48.13 -48.63
CA ARG A 27 27.26 -49.35 -48.74
C ARG A 27 26.39 -49.62 -47.51
N GLN A 28 25.30 -50.33 -47.78
CA GLN A 28 24.45 -51.07 -46.84
C GLN A 28 25.24 -51.90 -45.82
N GLY A 29 24.79 -51.83 -44.56
CA GLY A 29 25.12 -52.77 -43.49
C GLY A 29 23.95 -52.82 -42.51
N SER A 30 23.20 -53.91 -42.57
CA SER A 30 22.06 -54.26 -41.72
C SER A 30 22.43 -54.26 -40.23
N GLY A 31 21.72 -53.47 -39.42
CA GLY A 31 21.90 -53.42 -37.97
C GLY A 31 21.01 -52.40 -37.26
N GLU A 32 19.77 -52.21 -37.70
CA GLU A 32 18.84 -51.25 -37.10
C GLU A 32 17.73 -51.96 -36.28
N THR A 33 18.02 -52.43 -35.07
CA THR A 33 16.94 -52.70 -34.08
C THR A 33 17.36 -52.59 -32.61
N GLY A 34 18.66 -52.64 -32.26
CA GLY A 34 19.09 -52.64 -30.84
C GLY A 34 19.28 -51.27 -30.18
N TRP A 35 19.96 -50.33 -30.84
CA TRP A 35 20.41 -49.08 -30.21
C TRP A 35 19.33 -47.99 -30.15
N LYS A 36 18.35 -48.00 -31.07
CA LYS A 36 17.16 -47.13 -30.99
C LYS A 36 16.29 -47.45 -29.76
N ARG A 37 16.28 -48.70 -29.28
CA ARG A 37 15.59 -49.07 -28.02
C ARG A 37 16.36 -48.67 -26.77
N ALA A 38 17.70 -48.68 -26.80
CA ALA A 38 18.54 -48.27 -25.66
C ALA A 38 18.61 -46.74 -25.45
N LEU A 39 18.51 -45.94 -26.52
CA LEU A 39 18.44 -44.48 -26.42
C LEU A 39 17.06 -43.96 -25.97
N LEU A 40 16.00 -44.73 -26.20
CA LEU A 40 14.63 -44.36 -25.80
C LEU A 40 14.28 -44.70 -24.34
N THR A 41 15.09 -45.51 -23.65
CA THR A 41 14.86 -45.89 -22.24
C THR A 41 15.64 -45.04 -21.23
N GLY A 42 16.81 -44.48 -21.59
CA GLY A 42 17.65 -43.71 -20.66
C GLY A 42 17.27 -42.24 -20.44
N TRP A 43 16.62 -41.60 -21.41
CA TRP A 43 16.30 -40.15 -21.37
C TRP A 43 15.02 -39.78 -20.60
N LYS A 44 14.05 -40.69 -20.51
CA LYS A 44 12.77 -40.47 -19.81
C LYS A 44 12.94 -40.11 -18.31
N PRO A 45 13.78 -40.80 -17.51
CA PRO A 45 13.97 -40.43 -16.11
C PRO A 45 14.69 -39.08 -15.93
N VAL A 46 15.61 -38.72 -16.84
CA VAL A 46 16.32 -37.43 -16.82
C VAL A 46 15.36 -36.27 -17.12
N LEU A 47 14.46 -36.45 -18.09
CA LEU A 47 13.43 -35.46 -18.41
C LEU A 47 12.47 -35.27 -17.23
N LEU A 48 12.05 -36.36 -16.58
CA LEU A 48 11.19 -36.31 -15.39
C LEU A 48 11.86 -35.55 -14.24
N VAL A 49 13.14 -35.85 -13.95
CA VAL A 49 13.92 -35.15 -12.89
C VAL A 49 14.12 -33.67 -13.22
N MET A 50 14.39 -33.31 -14.48
CA MET A 50 14.48 -31.90 -14.87
C MET A 50 13.14 -31.17 -14.76
N VAL A 51 12.02 -31.81 -15.09
CA VAL A 51 10.68 -31.23 -14.88
C VAL A 51 10.40 -31.05 -13.38
N VAL A 52 10.78 -32.01 -12.53
CA VAL A 52 10.62 -31.89 -11.07
C VAL A 52 11.50 -30.77 -10.50
N LEU A 53 12.77 -30.66 -10.92
CA LEU A 53 13.69 -29.62 -10.46
C LEU A 53 13.30 -28.21 -10.93
N ALA A 54 12.74 -28.09 -12.15
CA ALA A 54 12.22 -26.81 -12.66
C ALA A 54 11.00 -26.29 -11.88
N LEU A 55 10.30 -27.17 -11.15
CA LEU A 55 9.11 -26.81 -10.36
C LEU A 55 9.43 -26.38 -8.92
N VAL A 56 10.68 -26.50 -8.46
CA VAL A 56 11.13 -26.16 -7.09
C VAL A 56 11.75 -24.75 -7.01
N GLY A 57 11.42 -23.85 -7.94
CA GLY A 57 11.85 -22.46 -7.87
C GLY A 57 11.39 -21.79 -6.57
N CYS A 58 12.31 -21.55 -5.64
CA CYS A 58 12.07 -20.79 -4.42
C CYS A 58 11.57 -19.38 -4.77
N ALA A 59 10.27 -19.16 -4.63
CA ALA A 59 9.68 -17.83 -4.73
C ALA A 59 10.08 -17.05 -3.47
N SER A 60 11.12 -16.22 -3.56
CA SER A 60 11.38 -15.20 -2.52
C SER A 60 10.17 -14.28 -2.42
N ARG A 61 9.77 -13.92 -1.19
CA ARG A 61 8.66 -12.97 -0.95
C ARG A 61 9.19 -11.53 -1.18
N PRO A 62 8.87 -10.85 -2.31
CA PRO A 62 9.36 -9.49 -2.56
C PRO A 62 8.89 -8.48 -1.50
N TYR A 63 7.81 -8.78 -0.76
CA TYR A 63 7.18 -7.89 0.21
C TYR A 63 7.82 -7.85 1.61
N ALA A 64 8.76 -8.75 1.93
CA ALA A 64 9.37 -8.77 3.27
C ALA A 64 10.10 -7.46 3.63
N GLN A 65 10.65 -6.76 2.63
CA GLN A 65 11.29 -5.46 2.82
C GLN A 65 10.26 -4.35 3.07
N ILE A 66 9.09 -4.42 2.41
CA ILE A 66 8.00 -3.45 2.61
C ILE A 66 7.44 -3.59 4.03
N ASP A 67 7.22 -4.81 4.50
CA ASP A 67 6.73 -5.06 5.87
C ASP A 67 7.66 -4.47 6.92
N ARG A 68 8.98 -4.71 6.79
CA ARG A 68 9.97 -4.16 7.72
C ARG A 68 10.04 -2.64 7.68
N THR A 69 9.94 -2.03 6.50
CA THR A 69 9.97 -0.56 6.38
C THR A 69 8.72 0.08 6.97
N VAL A 70 7.54 -0.54 6.80
CA VAL A 70 6.30 -0.10 7.47
C VAL A 70 6.40 -0.27 8.98
N TRP A 71 6.93 -1.39 9.46
CA TRP A 71 7.12 -1.67 10.88
C TRP A 71 7.89 -0.55 11.61
N VAL A 72 8.99 -0.08 11.01
CA VAL A 72 9.83 1.00 11.57
C VAL A 72 9.35 2.41 11.20
N GLY A 73 8.18 2.55 10.57
CA GLY A 73 7.58 3.86 10.24
C GLY A 73 8.17 4.58 9.03
N GLN A 74 8.94 3.89 8.19
CA GLN A 74 9.55 4.44 6.97
C GLN A 74 8.60 4.32 5.75
N LEU A 75 7.40 4.87 5.88
CA LEU A 75 6.34 4.73 4.87
C LEU A 75 6.72 5.36 3.51
N GLY A 76 7.51 6.43 3.51
CA GLY A 76 8.05 7.04 2.29
C GLY A 76 8.96 6.08 1.50
N GLN A 77 9.79 5.30 2.21
CA GLN A 77 10.65 4.29 1.59
C GLN A 77 9.85 3.08 1.11
N ALA A 78 8.88 2.61 1.92
CA ALA A 78 7.96 1.55 1.52
C ALA A 78 7.20 1.91 0.24
N ARG A 79 6.69 3.14 0.15
CA ARG A 79 6.02 3.67 -1.05
C ARG A 79 6.95 3.70 -2.26
N ALA A 80 8.17 4.22 -2.10
CA ALA A 80 9.14 4.28 -3.18
C ALA A 80 9.48 2.88 -3.71
N ALA A 81 9.64 1.88 -2.83
CA ALA A 81 9.87 0.50 -3.24
C ALA A 81 8.71 -0.07 -4.08
N VAL A 82 7.46 0.21 -3.71
CA VAL A 82 6.26 -0.22 -4.47
C VAL A 82 6.18 0.48 -5.84
N LEU A 83 6.63 1.74 -5.94
CA LEU A 83 6.70 2.48 -7.20
C LEU A 83 7.77 1.92 -8.14
N GLU A 84 8.90 1.49 -7.61
CA GLU A 84 10.01 0.90 -8.38
C GLU A 84 9.71 -0.54 -8.85
N GLU A 85 8.89 -1.29 -8.11
CA GLU A 85 8.49 -2.64 -8.54
C GLU A 85 7.62 -2.58 -9.81
N PRO A 86 7.98 -3.26 -10.91
CA PRO A 86 7.15 -3.30 -12.10
C PRO A 86 5.82 -3.97 -11.79
N ALA A 87 4.73 -3.36 -12.28
CA ALA A 87 3.38 -3.91 -12.17
C ALA A 87 3.33 -5.30 -12.84
N LYS A 88 3.00 -6.33 -12.06
CA LYS A 88 2.65 -7.65 -12.61
C LYS A 88 1.18 -7.60 -12.98
N LYS A 89 0.84 -7.96 -14.22
CA LYS A 89 -0.51 -7.88 -14.79
C LYS A 89 -1.67 -8.34 -13.87
N ASN A 90 -1.44 -9.33 -13.00
CA ASN A 90 -2.46 -9.88 -12.10
C ASN A 90 -2.47 -9.24 -10.69
N ASP A 91 -1.41 -8.52 -10.33
CA ASP A 91 -1.20 -7.92 -9.01
C ASP A 91 -1.36 -6.40 -9.04
N ASP A 92 -1.72 -5.82 -10.18
CA ASP A 92 -1.92 -4.37 -10.33
C ASP A 92 -2.86 -3.83 -9.26
N ALA A 93 -4.00 -4.49 -9.00
CA ALA A 93 -4.94 -4.06 -7.95
C ALA A 93 -4.34 -4.10 -6.53
N LEU A 94 -3.54 -5.13 -6.20
CA LEU A 94 -2.87 -5.23 -4.90
C LEU A 94 -1.80 -4.15 -4.76
N ARG A 95 -1.03 -3.91 -5.84
CA ARG A 95 -0.02 -2.86 -5.90
C ARG A 95 -0.66 -1.49 -5.70
N GLU A 96 -1.75 -1.19 -6.40
CA GLU A 96 -2.50 0.06 -6.27
C GLU A 96 -3.07 0.22 -4.85
N ALA A 97 -3.66 -0.84 -4.26
CA ALA A 97 -4.12 -0.82 -2.88
C ALA A 97 -3.00 -0.55 -1.88
N THR A 98 -1.87 -1.22 -2.06
CA THR A 98 -0.67 -1.03 -1.22
C THR A 98 -0.17 0.41 -1.33
N LEU A 99 -0.06 0.92 -2.55
CA LEU A 99 0.38 2.27 -2.84
C LEU A 99 -0.58 3.31 -2.24
N ALA A 100 -1.90 3.10 -2.38
CA ALA A 100 -2.92 3.99 -1.86
C ALA A 100 -2.85 4.09 -0.32
N VAL A 101 -2.79 2.96 0.38
CA VAL A 101 -2.69 2.89 1.84
C VAL A 101 -1.40 3.57 2.33
N LEU A 102 -0.24 3.24 1.74
CA LEU A 102 1.03 3.84 2.12
C LEU A 102 1.06 5.35 1.85
N THR A 103 0.51 5.80 0.73
CA THR A 103 0.49 7.23 0.35
C THR A 103 -0.39 8.04 1.30
N LEU A 104 -1.59 7.55 1.62
CA LEU A 104 -2.47 8.23 2.59
C LEU A 104 -1.86 8.23 4.00
N SER A 105 -1.37 7.08 4.46
CA SER A 105 -0.81 6.92 5.81
C SER A 105 0.47 7.71 6.03
N ASP A 106 1.25 7.95 4.97
CA ASP A 106 2.43 8.82 5.01
C ASP A 106 2.08 10.31 4.94
N GLY A 107 0.80 10.65 4.78
CA GLY A 107 0.32 12.02 4.85
C GLY A 107 0.11 12.72 3.50
N TYR A 108 -0.10 11.98 2.41
CA TYR A 108 -0.31 12.54 1.07
C TYR A 108 -1.73 12.29 0.55
N PRO A 109 -2.78 12.88 1.15
CA PRO A 109 -4.16 12.60 0.76
C PRO A 109 -4.47 13.00 -0.69
N ALA A 110 -3.92 14.12 -1.18
CA ALA A 110 -4.11 14.54 -2.57
C ALA A 110 -3.44 13.56 -3.56
N GLN A 111 -2.24 13.07 -3.26
CA GLN A 111 -1.52 12.14 -4.13
C GLN A 111 -1.99 10.68 -3.97
N ALA A 112 -2.80 10.37 -2.96
CA ALA A 112 -3.47 9.08 -2.84
C ALA A 112 -4.71 8.95 -3.74
N GLU A 113 -5.19 10.04 -4.37
CA GLU A 113 -6.45 10.04 -5.11
C GLU A 113 -6.50 9.04 -6.27
N VAL A 114 -5.53 9.07 -7.19
CA VAL A 114 -5.54 8.16 -8.37
C VAL A 114 -5.43 6.69 -7.95
N PRO A 115 -4.50 6.26 -7.08
CA PRO A 115 -4.48 4.86 -6.66
C PRO A 115 -5.74 4.48 -5.86
N MET A 116 -6.32 5.38 -5.05
CA MET A 116 -7.61 5.12 -4.38
C MET A 116 -8.77 4.97 -5.36
N GLN A 117 -8.83 5.78 -6.40
CA GLN A 117 -9.85 5.65 -7.44
C GLN A 117 -9.72 4.28 -8.12
N ARG A 118 -8.51 3.86 -8.53
CA ARG A 118 -8.27 2.53 -9.11
C ARG A 118 -8.72 1.40 -8.18
N VAL A 119 -8.42 1.51 -6.88
CA VAL A 119 -8.91 0.57 -5.87
C VAL A 119 -10.43 0.55 -5.84
N TYR A 120 -11.08 1.71 -5.76
CA TYR A 120 -12.54 1.82 -5.77
C TYR A 120 -13.17 1.21 -7.02
N GLU A 121 -12.54 1.34 -8.19
CA GLU A 121 -12.99 0.68 -9.44
C GLU A 121 -12.95 -0.84 -9.36
N VAL A 122 -11.90 -1.39 -8.76
CA VAL A 122 -11.78 -2.84 -8.52
C VAL A 122 -12.81 -3.32 -7.50
N LEU A 123 -13.08 -2.54 -6.46
CA LEU A 123 -14.08 -2.88 -5.44
C LEU A 123 -15.51 -2.84 -6.01
N ARG A 124 -15.86 -1.81 -6.78
CA ARG A 124 -17.22 -1.61 -7.33
C ARG A 124 -17.61 -2.55 -8.46
N THR A 125 -16.65 -3.24 -9.08
CA THR A 125 -16.95 -4.22 -10.15
C THR A 125 -17.66 -5.44 -9.55
N ARG A 126 -18.99 -5.32 -9.42
CA ARG A 126 -19.93 -6.37 -9.01
C ARG A 126 -19.81 -7.57 -9.96
N GLY A 127 -20.00 -8.77 -9.42
CA GLY A 127 -20.09 -10.00 -10.23
C GLY A 127 -18.82 -10.87 -10.28
N LEU A 128 -17.63 -10.32 -10.00
CA LEU A 128 -16.43 -11.17 -9.91
C LEU A 128 -16.41 -12.03 -8.63
N ASN A 129 -17.22 -11.74 -7.61
CA ASN A 129 -17.34 -12.56 -6.39
C ASN A 129 -18.78 -13.04 -6.10
N ALA A 130 -19.79 -12.58 -6.85
CA ALA A 130 -21.18 -12.94 -6.64
C ALA A 130 -21.57 -14.24 -7.40
N ASN A 131 -21.45 -15.37 -6.70
CA ASN A 131 -22.43 -16.46 -6.67
C ASN A 131 -22.91 -17.23 -7.93
N LYS A 132 -22.22 -17.22 -9.09
CA LYS A 132 -22.37 -18.32 -10.08
C LYS A 132 -21.06 -18.88 -10.63
N GLU A 133 -19.94 -18.31 -10.24
CA GLU A 133 -18.61 -18.69 -10.76
C GLU A 133 -17.76 -19.47 -9.76
N ALA A 134 -18.27 -19.89 -8.59
CA ALA A 134 -17.49 -20.75 -7.69
C ALA A 134 -16.97 -22.02 -8.41
N ALA A 135 -17.73 -22.54 -9.39
CA ALA A 135 -17.31 -23.63 -10.27
C ALA A 135 -16.41 -23.17 -11.45
N ALA A 136 -16.69 -22.03 -12.09
CA ALA A 136 -15.89 -21.50 -13.20
C ALA A 136 -14.50 -20.99 -12.76
N LYS A 137 -14.40 -20.47 -11.53
CA LYS A 137 -13.15 -20.04 -10.87
C LYS A 137 -12.20 -21.17 -10.54
N VAL A 138 -12.62 -22.44 -10.59
CA VAL A 138 -11.77 -23.61 -10.32
C VAL A 138 -10.92 -23.99 -11.53
N LEU A 139 -11.34 -23.59 -12.73
CA LEU A 139 -10.72 -24.01 -14.00
C LEU A 139 -9.61 -23.08 -14.50
N ASN A 140 -9.59 -21.79 -14.13
CA ASN A 140 -8.57 -20.85 -14.61
C ASN A 140 -8.16 -19.82 -13.53
N GLU A 141 -7.35 -20.26 -12.56
CA GLU A 141 -6.92 -19.41 -11.42
C GLU A 141 -5.81 -18.41 -11.78
N SER A 142 -5.07 -18.64 -12.88
CA SER A 142 -3.91 -17.84 -13.28
C SER A 142 -4.23 -16.45 -13.86
N VAL A 143 -5.52 -16.08 -13.94
CA VAL A 143 -6.00 -14.78 -14.47
C VAL A 143 -6.78 -13.99 -13.40
N LYS A 144 -6.76 -14.42 -12.13
CA LYS A 144 -7.55 -13.79 -11.07
C LYS A 144 -6.97 -12.43 -10.69
N LEU A 145 -7.68 -11.36 -11.09
CA LEU A 145 -7.51 -10.02 -10.54
C LEU A 145 -7.66 -10.08 -9.02
N TRP A 146 -6.66 -9.57 -8.28
CA TRP A 146 -6.75 -9.48 -6.83
C TRP A 146 -7.85 -8.50 -6.41
N LYS A 147 -8.72 -8.92 -5.48
CA LYS A 147 -9.73 -8.05 -4.84
C LYS A 147 -9.59 -7.99 -3.32
N GLY A 148 -8.71 -8.80 -2.74
CA GLY A 148 -8.62 -9.00 -1.30
C GLY A 148 -9.76 -9.83 -0.71
N GLU A 149 -9.60 -10.20 0.56
CA GLU A 149 -10.62 -10.79 1.42
C GLU A 149 -11.71 -9.76 1.79
N PRO A 150 -12.91 -10.17 2.23
CA PRO A 150 -14.00 -9.25 2.57
C PRO A 150 -13.59 -8.18 3.59
N TYR A 151 -12.82 -8.55 4.62
CA TYR A 151 -12.31 -7.59 5.60
C TYR A 151 -11.35 -6.56 4.98
N GLU A 152 -10.47 -6.97 4.07
CA GLU A 152 -9.54 -6.08 3.35
C GLU A 152 -10.33 -5.10 2.48
N GLN A 153 -11.33 -5.59 1.76
CA GLN A 153 -12.21 -4.79 0.90
C GLN A 153 -12.98 -3.73 1.70
N ALA A 154 -13.57 -4.11 2.84
CA ALA A 154 -14.27 -3.18 3.71
C ALA A 154 -13.33 -2.08 4.25
N ILE A 155 -12.13 -2.45 4.68
CA ILE A 155 -11.10 -1.50 5.11
C ILE A 155 -10.65 -0.60 3.95
N LEU A 156 -10.50 -1.13 2.73
CA LEU A 156 -10.15 -0.32 1.56
C LEU A 156 -11.24 0.70 1.20
N TYR A 157 -12.52 0.38 1.38
CA TYR A 157 -13.59 1.38 1.29
C TYR A 157 -13.42 2.49 2.33
N LEU A 158 -13.02 2.16 3.57
CA LEU A 158 -12.69 3.19 4.56
C LEU A 158 -11.51 4.05 4.13
N TYR A 159 -10.45 3.47 3.54
CA TYR A 159 -9.34 4.24 2.99
C TYR A 159 -9.73 5.19 1.86
N VAL A 160 -10.59 4.75 0.94
CA VAL A 160 -11.17 5.62 -0.11
C VAL A 160 -11.90 6.79 0.53
N GLY A 161 -12.77 6.52 1.51
CA GLY A 161 -13.51 7.56 2.20
C GLY A 161 -12.63 8.50 3.03
N MET A 162 -11.62 7.98 3.74
CA MET A 162 -10.67 8.77 4.53
C MET A 162 -9.86 9.70 3.63
N GLN A 163 -9.41 9.22 2.47
CA GLN A 163 -8.72 10.07 1.50
C GLN A 163 -9.60 11.24 1.05
N GLN A 164 -10.86 10.96 0.74
CA GLN A 164 -11.84 11.97 0.32
C GLN A 164 -12.15 12.98 1.44
N ALA A 165 -12.37 12.51 2.67
CA ALA A 165 -12.56 13.38 3.83
C ALA A 165 -11.32 14.26 4.12
N ALA A 166 -10.11 13.72 3.94
CA ALA A 166 -8.87 14.46 4.16
C ALA A 166 -8.69 15.63 3.16
N VAL A 167 -9.33 15.56 1.98
CA VAL A 167 -9.41 16.66 1.01
C VAL A 167 -10.72 17.46 1.09
N GLY A 168 -11.57 17.18 2.09
CA GLY A 168 -12.81 17.91 2.39
C GLY A 168 -14.08 17.39 1.71
N ALA A 169 -14.03 16.26 0.99
CA ALA A 169 -15.17 15.62 0.32
C ALA A 169 -15.90 14.63 1.26
N TRP A 170 -16.67 15.17 2.20
CA TRP A 170 -17.37 14.39 3.23
C TRP A 170 -18.55 13.55 2.70
N ASP A 171 -19.16 13.96 1.59
CA ASP A 171 -20.17 13.16 0.87
C ASP A 171 -19.62 11.84 0.36
N ASN A 172 -18.42 11.87 -0.24
CA ASN A 172 -17.71 10.68 -0.70
C ASN A 172 -17.25 9.80 0.47
N MET A 173 -16.89 10.40 1.61
CA MET A 173 -16.60 9.65 2.82
C MET A 173 -17.83 8.86 3.30
N ARG A 174 -18.99 9.53 3.42
CA ARG A 174 -20.25 8.88 3.79
C ARG A 174 -20.58 7.71 2.86
N ALA A 175 -20.51 7.94 1.54
CA ALA A 175 -20.81 6.90 0.55
C ALA A 175 -19.88 5.69 0.66
N SER A 176 -18.58 5.93 0.89
CA SER A 176 -17.58 4.87 1.02
C SER A 176 -17.76 4.07 2.31
N ALA A 177 -18.03 4.74 3.44
CA ALA A 177 -18.32 4.07 4.71
C ALA A 177 -19.57 3.18 4.62
N ASN A 178 -20.64 3.66 3.97
CA ASN A 178 -21.84 2.85 3.73
C ASN A 178 -21.57 1.67 2.78
N SER A 179 -20.74 1.86 1.75
CA SER A 179 -20.32 0.76 0.86
C SER A 179 -19.56 -0.34 1.62
N ALA A 180 -18.74 0.02 2.60
CA ALA A 180 -18.07 -0.94 3.48
C ALA A 180 -19.09 -1.76 4.30
N LEU A 181 -20.11 -1.10 4.86
CA LEU A 181 -21.16 -1.74 5.65
C LEU A 181 -22.07 -2.64 4.81
N GLU A 182 -22.45 -2.21 3.61
CA GLU A 182 -23.26 -3.00 2.66
C GLU A 182 -22.50 -4.24 2.17
N LEU A 183 -21.21 -4.11 1.86
CA LEU A 183 -20.36 -5.24 1.46
C LEU A 183 -20.38 -6.36 2.50
N LEU A 184 -20.31 -6.00 3.79
CA LEU A 184 -20.26 -6.98 4.88
C LEU A 184 -21.63 -7.62 5.13
N ASP A 185 -22.72 -6.88 4.95
CA ASP A 185 -24.08 -7.44 4.98
C ASP A 185 -24.31 -8.44 3.82
N GLU A 186 -23.88 -8.09 2.60
CA GLU A 186 -23.91 -9.02 1.45
C GLU A 186 -23.08 -10.28 1.71
N PHE A 187 -21.93 -10.13 2.36
CA PHE A 187 -21.08 -11.27 2.72
C PHE A 187 -21.71 -12.17 3.79
N ASP A 188 -22.31 -11.59 4.83
CA ASP A 188 -23.03 -12.34 5.86
C ASP A 188 -24.20 -13.13 5.26
N LYS A 189 -24.98 -12.50 4.37
CA LYS A 189 -26.04 -13.19 3.61
C LYS A 189 -25.49 -14.35 2.79
N ALA A 190 -24.33 -14.18 2.14
CA ALA A 190 -23.69 -15.25 1.37
C ALA A 190 -23.22 -16.42 2.25
N ARG A 191 -22.96 -16.19 3.54
CA ARG A 191 -22.68 -17.23 4.54
C ARG A 191 -23.93 -17.85 5.18
N GLY A 192 -25.12 -17.38 4.80
CA GLY A 192 -26.38 -17.81 5.42
C GLY A 192 -26.66 -17.15 6.76
N VAL A 193 -25.93 -16.09 7.13
CA VAL A 193 -26.22 -15.25 8.29
C VAL A 193 -27.26 -14.22 7.85
N VAL A 194 -28.51 -14.40 8.30
CA VAL A 194 -29.59 -13.46 8.03
C VAL A 194 -29.65 -12.46 9.18
N ARG A 195 -29.36 -11.19 8.89
CA ARG A 195 -29.63 -10.06 9.78
C ARG A 195 -30.86 -9.34 9.24
N GLU A 196 -31.91 -9.20 10.06
CA GLU A 196 -33.10 -8.46 9.66
C GLU A 196 -32.78 -6.96 9.65
N ASN A 197 -32.64 -6.38 8.46
CA ASN A 197 -32.45 -4.95 8.30
C ASN A 197 -33.78 -4.23 8.58
N GLU A 198 -33.98 -3.79 9.82
CA GLU A 198 -35.11 -2.93 10.18
C GLU A 198 -34.90 -1.51 9.61
N PRO A 199 -35.94 -0.88 9.03
CA PRO A 199 -35.90 0.54 8.69
C PRO A 199 -35.61 1.35 9.96
N SER A 200 -34.74 2.35 9.87
CA SER A 200 -34.57 3.30 10.97
C SER A 200 -35.84 4.11 11.19
N GLU A 201 -35.92 4.79 12.34
CA GLU A 201 -37.02 5.71 12.66
C GLU A 201 -37.22 6.79 11.58
N HIS A 202 -36.17 7.06 10.79
CA HIS A 202 -36.13 8.08 9.73
C HIS A 202 -36.33 7.51 8.31
N GLY A 203 -36.65 6.22 8.17
CA GLY A 203 -37.11 5.63 6.91
C GLY A 203 -36.02 5.19 5.92
N TYR A 204 -34.75 5.09 6.35
CA TYR A 204 -33.68 4.45 5.57
C TYR A 204 -33.17 3.20 6.29
N VAL A 205 -32.44 2.34 5.56
CA VAL A 205 -31.89 1.10 6.09
C VAL A 205 -30.44 1.31 6.48
N VAL A 206 -30.16 1.23 7.78
CA VAL A 206 -28.78 1.18 8.29
C VAL A 206 -28.33 -0.28 8.29
N SER A 207 -27.28 -0.59 7.52
CA SER A 207 -26.69 -1.94 7.51
C SER A 207 -26.35 -2.39 8.94
N GLN A 208 -26.65 -3.66 9.24
CA GLN A 208 -26.40 -4.25 10.56
C GLN A 208 -24.95 -4.74 10.76
N SER A 209 -24.00 -4.42 9.89
CA SER A 209 -22.59 -4.77 10.08
C SER A 209 -22.05 -4.23 11.42
N ASP A 210 -21.08 -4.93 12.02
CA ASP A 210 -20.45 -4.60 13.30
C ASP A 210 -19.14 -3.79 13.16
N LEU A 211 -18.91 -3.24 11.96
CA LEU A 211 -17.76 -2.41 11.64
C LEU A 211 -17.91 -1.00 12.24
N ALA A 212 -17.68 -0.88 13.55
CA ALA A 212 -17.84 0.36 14.31
C ALA A 212 -17.06 1.55 13.70
N ALA A 213 -15.86 1.32 13.14
CA ALA A 213 -15.11 2.35 12.45
C ALA A 213 -15.89 2.99 11.28
N ALA A 214 -16.60 2.17 10.48
CA ALA A 214 -17.42 2.67 9.37
C ALA A 214 -18.60 3.50 9.87
N HIS A 215 -19.33 3.03 10.90
CA HIS A 215 -20.43 3.78 11.48
C HIS A 215 -19.98 5.13 12.07
N LEU A 216 -18.88 5.15 12.84
CA LEU A 216 -18.35 6.39 13.43
C LEU A 216 -17.94 7.40 12.34
N LEU A 217 -17.28 6.93 11.29
CA LEU A 217 -16.87 7.78 10.17
C LEU A 217 -18.06 8.27 9.33
N ALA A 218 -19.08 7.43 9.12
CA ALA A 218 -20.34 7.83 8.49
C ALA A 218 -21.08 8.86 9.33
N ALA A 219 -21.10 8.72 10.67
CA ALA A 219 -21.71 9.69 11.56
C ALA A 219 -21.02 11.05 11.47
N ILE A 220 -19.69 11.10 11.52
CA ILE A 220 -18.91 12.34 11.35
C ILE A 220 -19.22 12.97 9.99
N ALA A 221 -19.20 12.19 8.91
CA ALA A 221 -19.50 12.68 7.57
C ALA A 221 -20.93 13.24 7.46
N ASN A 222 -21.91 12.57 8.04
CA ASN A 222 -23.29 13.03 8.09
C ASN A 222 -23.45 14.36 8.84
N GLN A 223 -22.75 14.54 9.98
CA GLN A 223 -22.74 15.82 10.68
C GLN A 223 -22.15 16.95 9.82
N GLN A 224 -21.09 16.68 9.05
CA GLN A 224 -20.51 17.66 8.13
C GLN A 224 -21.44 18.03 6.97
N LEU A 225 -22.40 17.16 6.65
CA LEU A 225 -23.40 17.37 5.61
C LEU A 225 -24.73 17.92 6.17
N GLY A 226 -24.82 18.20 7.47
CA GLY A 226 -26.05 18.66 8.12
C GLY A 226 -27.13 17.60 8.26
N ARG A 227 -26.75 16.31 8.28
CA ARG A 227 -27.66 15.14 8.38
C ARG A 227 -27.58 14.54 9.78
N ASP A 228 -28.04 15.28 10.78
CA ASP A 228 -27.85 14.91 12.18
C ASP A 228 -28.62 13.65 12.59
N ASP A 229 -29.77 13.40 11.98
CA ASP A 229 -30.56 12.18 12.19
C ASP A 229 -29.80 10.93 11.71
N GLU A 230 -29.26 10.98 10.48
CA GLU A 230 -28.37 9.92 9.95
C GLU A 230 -27.15 9.71 10.84
N ALA A 231 -26.55 10.78 11.33
CA ALA A 231 -25.43 10.67 12.25
C ALA A 231 -25.84 9.98 13.56
N SER A 232 -26.99 10.35 14.14
CA SER A 232 -27.50 9.78 15.37
C SER A 232 -27.70 8.27 15.26
N ASP A 233 -28.30 7.79 14.16
CA ASP A 233 -28.54 6.37 13.94
C ASP A 233 -27.24 5.55 13.89
N HIS A 234 -26.22 6.06 13.18
CA HIS A 234 -24.92 5.40 13.15
C HIS A 234 -24.28 5.36 14.54
N LEU A 235 -24.40 6.42 15.34
CA LEU A 235 -23.86 6.45 16.71
C LEU A 235 -24.62 5.52 17.66
N SER A 236 -25.95 5.47 17.57
CA SER A 236 -26.78 4.54 18.34
C SER A 236 -26.40 3.10 18.05
N ARG A 237 -26.18 2.73 16.77
CA ARG A 237 -25.70 1.40 16.41
C ARG A 237 -24.35 1.05 17.05
N VAL A 238 -23.42 2.00 17.09
CA VAL A 238 -22.11 1.78 17.74
C VAL A 238 -22.27 1.59 19.24
N ARG A 239 -23.15 2.35 19.91
CA ARG A 239 -23.43 2.19 21.34
C ARG A 239 -24.02 0.81 21.66
N GLU A 240 -24.93 0.33 20.82
CA GLU A 240 -25.53 -1.01 20.95
C GLU A 240 -24.48 -2.12 20.81
N GLN A 241 -23.66 -2.05 19.77
CA GLN A 241 -22.69 -3.10 19.45
C GLN A 241 -21.43 -3.05 20.33
N ARG A 242 -21.00 -1.85 20.73
CA ARG A 242 -19.76 -1.61 21.47
C ARG A 242 -19.98 -0.56 22.56
N PRO A 243 -20.59 -0.94 23.70
CA PRO A 243 -20.84 -0.01 24.81
C PRO A 243 -19.59 0.72 25.33
N GLY A 244 -18.40 0.09 25.22
CA GLY A 244 -17.12 0.72 25.57
C GLY A 244 -16.74 1.93 24.71
N LEU A 245 -17.46 2.21 23.61
CA LEU A 245 -17.27 3.39 22.76
C LEU A 245 -18.32 4.48 23.01
N ALA A 246 -19.15 4.37 24.06
CA ALA A 246 -20.22 5.33 24.35
C ALA A 246 -19.70 6.77 24.51
N GLU A 247 -18.61 6.98 25.26
CA GLU A 247 -18.03 8.31 25.46
C GLU A 247 -17.53 8.93 24.14
N LEU A 248 -16.95 8.13 23.25
CA LEU A 248 -16.56 8.57 21.91
C LEU A 248 -17.80 8.97 21.09
N CYS A 249 -18.88 8.19 21.17
CA CYS A 249 -20.13 8.51 20.50
C CYS A 249 -20.73 9.82 21.02
N ASP A 250 -20.68 10.08 22.33
CA ASP A 250 -21.18 11.31 22.94
C ASP A 250 -20.35 12.53 22.51
N ARG A 251 -19.02 12.37 22.43
CA ARG A 251 -18.14 13.43 21.92
C ARG A 251 -18.40 13.75 20.45
N ILE A 252 -18.64 12.74 19.62
CA ILE A 252 -19.02 12.95 18.22
C ILE A 252 -20.40 13.61 18.13
N ALA A 253 -21.40 13.08 18.85
CA ALA A 253 -22.76 13.64 18.89
C ALA A 253 -22.77 15.12 19.28
N GLY A 254 -21.94 15.51 20.25
CA GLY A 254 -21.81 16.90 20.71
C GLY A 254 -21.11 17.86 19.73
N LYS A 255 -20.54 17.35 18.61
CA LYS A 255 -19.80 18.13 17.60
C LYS A 255 -18.67 19.01 18.20
N ASP A 256 -18.10 18.63 19.35
CA ASP A 256 -17.03 19.40 20.01
C ASP A 256 -15.65 19.06 19.43
N PHE A 257 -15.52 19.12 18.10
CA PHE A 257 -14.27 18.86 17.39
C PHE A 257 -14.18 19.68 16.10
N ASP A 258 -12.97 20.08 15.75
CA ASP A 258 -12.63 20.71 14.45
C ASP A 258 -11.63 19.86 13.66
N THR A 259 -11.14 18.77 14.25
CA THR A 259 -10.19 17.84 13.66
C THR A 259 -10.50 16.42 14.11
N VAL A 260 -10.36 15.46 13.20
CA VAL A 260 -10.49 14.03 13.47
C VAL A 260 -9.19 13.37 13.09
N LEU A 261 -8.51 12.75 14.05
CA LEU A 261 -7.39 11.86 13.75
C LEU A 261 -7.93 10.44 13.60
N VAL A 262 -7.58 9.78 12.50
CA VAL A 262 -7.66 8.32 12.41
C VAL A 262 -6.26 7.78 12.69
N VAL A 263 -6.10 7.18 13.86
CA VAL A 263 -4.80 6.67 14.30
C VAL A 263 -4.70 5.18 14.00
N GLU A 264 -3.68 4.81 13.24
CA GLU A 264 -3.37 3.44 12.82
C GLU A 264 -2.18 2.91 13.61
N MET A 265 -2.22 1.63 13.99
CA MET A 265 -1.10 0.97 14.69
C MET A 265 -0.99 -0.51 14.32
N GLY A 266 0.23 -1.04 14.39
CA GLY A 266 0.52 -2.45 14.16
C GLY A 266 0.59 -2.83 12.68
N LEU A 267 0.72 -4.13 12.44
CA LEU A 267 0.63 -4.76 11.14
C LEU A 267 -0.52 -5.76 11.15
N GLY A 268 -1.46 -5.59 10.22
CA GLY A 268 -2.59 -6.49 10.05
C GLY A 268 -2.17 -7.90 9.61
N PRO A 269 -3.11 -8.84 9.53
CA PRO A 269 -2.82 -10.21 9.14
C PRO A 269 -2.33 -10.29 7.69
N VAL A 270 -1.50 -11.29 7.42
CA VAL A 270 -1.13 -11.71 6.05
C VAL A 270 -1.49 -13.16 5.83
N ARG A 271 -1.64 -13.56 4.57
CA ARG A 271 -1.91 -14.96 4.24
C ARG A 271 -0.62 -15.75 4.17
N GLU A 272 -0.61 -16.91 4.82
CA GLU A 272 0.48 -17.86 4.75
C GLU A 272 0.04 -19.21 4.20
N PRO A 273 0.91 -19.87 3.41
CA PRO A 273 0.66 -21.22 2.92
C PRO A 273 0.54 -22.21 4.07
N SER A 274 -0.52 -23.01 4.05
CA SER A 274 -0.70 -24.13 4.98
C SER A 274 -1.24 -25.38 4.27
N GLY A 275 -1.21 -26.51 4.98
CA GLY A 275 -1.52 -27.83 4.43
C GLY A 275 -0.38 -28.42 3.59
N SER A 276 -0.52 -29.68 3.17
CA SER A 276 0.54 -30.45 2.50
C SER A 276 1.00 -29.87 1.16
N ASP A 277 0.19 -29.02 0.52
CA ASP A 277 0.44 -28.46 -0.82
C ASP A 277 0.27 -26.95 -0.91
N ALA A 278 0.26 -26.23 0.22
CA ALA A 278 -0.17 -24.83 0.27
C ALA A 278 -1.58 -24.63 -0.34
N SER A 279 -2.43 -25.67 -0.25
CA SER A 279 -3.82 -25.65 -0.72
C SER A 279 -4.75 -24.86 0.19
N GLU A 280 -4.26 -24.55 1.39
CA GLU A 280 -4.91 -23.73 2.38
C GLU A 280 -4.10 -22.45 2.59
N ALA A 281 -4.80 -21.41 3.01
CA ALA A 281 -4.18 -20.18 3.46
C ALA A 281 -4.66 -19.94 4.89
N THR A 282 -3.72 -19.84 5.81
CA THR A 282 -3.97 -19.38 7.18
C THR A 282 -3.62 -17.91 7.29
N LEU A 283 -4.22 -17.22 8.26
CA LEU A 283 -3.81 -15.85 8.58
C LEU A 283 -2.65 -15.90 9.58
N ASP A 284 -1.56 -15.23 9.26
CA ASP A 284 -0.47 -14.94 10.18
C ASP A 284 -0.69 -13.55 10.80
N TYR A 285 -0.86 -13.55 12.12
CA TYR A 285 -1.11 -12.34 12.91
C TYR A 285 0.21 -11.71 13.33
N ARG A 286 0.68 -10.75 12.51
CA ARG A 286 1.96 -10.07 12.70
C ARG A 286 2.00 -9.10 13.88
N TRP A 287 0.85 -8.77 14.46
CA TRP A 287 0.73 -7.94 15.65
C TRP A 287 -0.42 -8.44 16.55
N PRO A 288 -0.24 -8.48 17.89
CA PRO A 288 -1.26 -9.02 18.78
C PRO A 288 -2.49 -8.11 18.91
N SER A 289 -3.63 -8.74 19.12
CA SER A 289 -4.87 -8.08 19.52
C SER A 289 -4.87 -7.78 21.01
N ASP A 290 -5.23 -6.56 21.39
CA ASP A 290 -5.45 -6.14 22.78
C ASP A 290 -6.45 -4.98 22.87
N GLU A 291 -6.98 -4.70 24.05
CA GLU A 291 -7.98 -3.64 24.28
C GLU A 291 -7.36 -2.30 24.74
N ARG A 292 -6.07 -2.06 24.48
CA ARG A 292 -5.42 -0.86 24.98
C ARG A 292 -5.96 0.38 24.28
N GLU A 293 -6.30 1.38 25.09
CA GLU A 293 -6.71 2.69 24.63
C GLU A 293 -5.51 3.49 24.10
N ILE A 294 -5.81 4.42 23.20
CA ILE A 294 -4.86 5.47 22.84
C ILE A 294 -5.05 6.66 23.77
N VAL A 295 -3.95 7.18 24.30
CA VAL A 295 -3.91 8.42 25.07
C VAL A 295 -3.33 9.51 24.21
N VAL A 296 -4.04 10.63 24.13
CA VAL A 296 -3.64 11.80 23.34
C VAL A 296 -3.35 12.96 24.27
N ARG A 297 -2.20 13.61 24.07
CA ARG A 297 -1.72 14.71 24.91
C ARG A 297 -1.23 15.89 24.08
N ASP A 298 -1.27 17.08 24.65
CA ASP A 298 -0.53 18.24 24.17
C ASP A 298 0.39 18.78 25.28
N ALA A 299 0.99 19.96 25.05
CA ALA A 299 1.85 20.61 26.05
C ALA A 299 1.15 20.97 27.38
N ARG A 300 -0.19 21.00 27.42
CA ARG A 300 -0.99 21.34 28.61
C ARG A 300 -1.52 20.12 29.36
N GLY A 301 -1.45 18.92 28.77
CA GLY A 301 -1.80 17.68 29.43
C GLY A 301 -2.57 16.71 28.54
N GLU A 302 -3.35 15.83 29.17
CA GLU A 302 -4.15 14.81 28.48
C GLU A 302 -5.40 15.43 27.83
N LEU A 303 -5.59 15.20 26.53
CA LEU A 303 -6.75 15.64 25.75
C LEU A 303 -7.88 14.59 25.75
N GLY A 304 -7.52 13.33 26.02
CA GLY A 304 -8.48 12.24 26.16
C GLY A 304 -7.85 10.87 25.97
N ARG A 305 -8.67 9.87 26.29
CA ARG A 305 -8.43 8.45 26.03
C ARG A 305 -9.49 7.94 25.09
N PHE A 306 -9.09 7.11 24.15
CA PHE A 306 -10.00 6.63 23.12
C PHE A 306 -9.84 5.13 22.96
N GLY A 307 -10.96 4.42 23.09
CA GLY A 307 -11.04 2.99 22.80
C GLY A 307 -10.76 2.70 21.33
N ARG A 308 -10.30 1.48 21.07
CA ARG A 308 -10.06 0.96 19.72
C ARG A 308 -11.39 0.79 18.98
N VAL A 309 -11.48 1.34 17.77
CA VAL A 309 -12.71 1.26 16.95
C VAL A 309 -12.68 0.08 15.97
N LEU A 310 -11.51 -0.49 15.68
CA LEU A 310 -11.37 -1.68 14.85
C LEU A 310 -10.13 -2.49 15.25
N ASP A 311 -10.32 -3.80 15.44
CA ASP A 311 -9.28 -4.82 15.52
C ASP A 311 -9.31 -5.62 14.22
N VAL A 312 -8.27 -5.50 13.40
CA VAL A 312 -8.22 -6.14 12.08
C VAL A 312 -8.04 -7.65 12.18
N ASN A 313 -7.41 -8.19 13.24
CA ASN A 313 -7.27 -9.63 13.39
C ASN A 313 -8.64 -10.26 13.68
N ASN A 314 -9.35 -9.74 14.69
CA ASN A 314 -10.69 -10.22 15.04
C ASN A 314 -11.67 -10.01 13.87
N PHE A 315 -11.54 -8.88 13.17
CA PHE A 315 -12.36 -8.58 12.01
C PHE A 315 -12.06 -9.52 10.83
N ALA A 316 -10.78 -9.86 10.60
CA ALA A 316 -10.39 -10.83 9.59
C ALA A 316 -10.90 -12.24 9.91
N ASP A 317 -10.86 -12.66 11.18
CA ASP A 317 -11.45 -13.94 11.60
C ASP A 317 -12.96 -13.98 11.37
N ALA A 318 -13.67 -12.88 11.65
CA ALA A 318 -15.10 -12.79 11.42
C ALA A 318 -15.48 -12.77 9.93
N TYR A 319 -14.62 -12.21 9.06
CA TYR A 319 -14.91 -11.87 7.67
C TYR A 319 -13.89 -12.42 6.64
N ARG A 320 -13.54 -13.70 6.75
CA ARG A 320 -12.66 -14.43 5.81
C ARG A 320 -13.40 -15.45 4.93
N TRP A 321 -12.91 -15.68 3.71
CA TRP A 321 -13.43 -16.74 2.84
C TRP A 321 -12.87 -18.13 3.17
N ASP A 322 -13.57 -18.87 4.02
CA ASP A 322 -13.20 -20.27 4.33
C ASP A 322 -13.78 -21.29 3.33
N VAL A 323 -14.86 -20.93 2.61
CA VAL A 323 -15.59 -21.87 1.72
C VAL A 323 -14.73 -22.40 0.57
N LEU A 324 -13.76 -21.61 0.09
CA LEU A 324 -12.87 -22.02 -1.00
C LEU A 324 -11.83 -23.08 -0.56
N ALA A 325 -11.50 -23.16 0.72
CA ALA A 325 -10.53 -24.12 1.23
C ALA A 325 -11.00 -25.57 1.00
N GLN A 326 -12.30 -25.85 1.18
CA GLN A 326 -12.86 -27.19 0.96
C GLN A 326 -12.69 -27.66 -0.48
N TRP A 327 -12.96 -26.79 -1.46
CA TRP A 327 -12.80 -27.11 -2.88
C TRP A 327 -11.34 -27.33 -3.28
N ARG A 328 -10.40 -26.55 -2.70
CA ARG A 328 -8.97 -26.75 -2.94
C ARG A 328 -8.45 -28.05 -2.33
N ARG A 329 -8.90 -28.40 -1.12
CA ARG A 329 -8.64 -29.71 -0.50
C ARG A 329 -9.14 -30.85 -1.38
N PHE A 330 -10.36 -30.73 -1.91
CA PHE A 330 -10.90 -31.71 -2.86
C PHE A 330 -10.04 -31.82 -4.12
N LYS A 331 -9.64 -30.70 -4.75
CA LYS A 331 -8.80 -30.67 -5.96
C LYS A 331 -7.40 -31.26 -5.73
N SER A 332 -6.77 -30.94 -4.61
CA SER A 332 -5.47 -31.51 -4.19
C SER A 332 -5.62 -33.01 -3.89
N GLY A 333 -6.69 -33.42 -3.20
CA GLY A 333 -6.99 -34.82 -2.92
C GLY A 333 -7.19 -35.64 -4.19
N ALA A 334 -8.07 -35.18 -5.09
CA ALA A 334 -8.28 -35.81 -6.40
C ALA A 334 -6.98 -35.84 -7.23
N GLY A 335 -6.20 -34.75 -7.20
CA GLY A 335 -4.88 -34.68 -7.84
C GLY A 335 -3.89 -35.71 -7.30
N SER A 336 -3.88 -35.93 -5.98
CA SER A 336 -3.01 -36.91 -5.33
C SER A 336 -3.41 -38.34 -5.67
N VAL A 337 -4.71 -38.64 -5.75
CA VAL A 337 -5.23 -39.94 -6.21
C VAL A 337 -4.82 -40.20 -7.66
N MET A 338 -5.00 -39.22 -8.56
CA MET A 338 -4.58 -39.33 -9.96
C MET A 338 -3.07 -39.49 -10.10
N ALA A 339 -2.27 -38.74 -9.34
CA ALA A 339 -0.82 -38.88 -9.37
C ALA A 339 -0.36 -40.26 -8.88
N GLY A 340 -0.95 -40.76 -7.79
CA GLY A 340 -0.64 -42.08 -7.24
C GLY A 340 -1.03 -43.22 -8.19
N ALA A 341 -2.25 -43.21 -8.72
CA ALA A 341 -2.70 -44.20 -9.69
C ALA A 341 -1.88 -44.15 -10.99
N GLY A 342 -1.49 -42.94 -11.43
CA GLY A 342 -0.64 -42.75 -12.60
C GLY A 342 0.74 -43.33 -12.40
N ALA A 343 1.34 -43.11 -11.24
CA ALA A 343 2.64 -43.69 -10.89
C ALA A 343 2.61 -45.24 -10.87
N VAL A 344 1.52 -45.85 -10.36
CA VAL A 344 1.35 -47.32 -10.40
C VAL A 344 1.23 -47.82 -11.84
N LEU A 345 0.44 -47.15 -12.68
CA LEU A 345 0.26 -47.54 -14.08
C LEU A 345 1.52 -47.37 -14.94
N VAL A 346 2.36 -46.37 -14.64
CA VAL A 346 3.68 -46.19 -15.31
C VAL A 346 4.63 -47.35 -15.04
N LEU A 347 4.43 -48.10 -13.95
CA LEU A 347 5.21 -49.29 -13.60
C LEU A 347 4.64 -50.59 -14.19
N SER A 348 3.53 -50.52 -14.94
CA SER A 348 2.92 -51.67 -15.61
C SER A 348 3.78 -52.18 -16.79
N ASP A 349 3.76 -53.48 -17.06
CA ASP A 349 4.39 -54.08 -18.24
C ASP A 349 3.61 -53.83 -19.56
N ASP A 350 2.40 -53.26 -19.46
CA ASP A 350 1.54 -52.90 -20.60
C ASP A 350 1.81 -51.47 -21.10
N ASP A 351 2.23 -51.33 -22.36
CA ASP A 351 2.54 -50.06 -23.02
C ASP A 351 1.35 -49.08 -23.01
N GLU A 352 0.10 -49.56 -23.16
CA GLU A 352 -1.09 -48.69 -23.10
C GLU A 352 -1.33 -48.17 -21.68
N ALA A 353 -1.16 -49.04 -20.68
CA ALA A 353 -1.24 -48.67 -19.27
C ALA A 353 -0.15 -47.66 -18.89
N GLN A 354 1.06 -47.78 -19.42
CA GLN A 354 2.13 -46.81 -19.17
C GLN A 354 1.78 -45.42 -19.71
N ILE A 355 1.23 -45.33 -20.93
CA ILE A 355 0.82 -44.05 -21.53
C ILE A 355 -0.32 -43.42 -20.73
N ALA A 356 -1.34 -44.21 -20.38
CA ALA A 356 -2.43 -43.75 -19.52
C ALA A 356 -1.90 -43.30 -18.15
N GLY A 357 -0.93 -44.02 -17.59
CA GLY A 357 -0.26 -43.70 -16.32
C GLY A 357 0.49 -42.37 -16.36
N VAL A 358 1.25 -42.09 -17.42
CA VAL A 358 1.92 -40.79 -17.61
C VAL A 358 0.87 -39.67 -17.71
N GLY A 359 -0.20 -39.88 -18.48
CA GLY A 359 -1.29 -38.91 -18.61
C GLY A 359 -1.95 -38.58 -17.28
N LEU A 360 -2.29 -39.60 -16.50
CA LEU A 360 -2.91 -39.47 -15.18
C LEU A 360 -1.95 -38.81 -14.16
N LEU A 361 -0.67 -39.18 -14.20
CA LEU A 361 0.36 -38.59 -13.35
C LEU A 361 0.52 -37.09 -13.62
N LEU A 362 0.65 -36.71 -14.90
CA LEU A 362 0.75 -35.31 -15.29
C LEU A 362 -0.52 -34.52 -14.94
N ALA A 363 -1.70 -35.09 -15.19
CA ALA A 363 -2.97 -34.48 -14.82
C ALA A 363 -3.09 -34.29 -13.29
N GLY A 364 -2.68 -35.28 -12.51
CA GLY A 364 -2.64 -35.21 -11.04
C GLY A 364 -1.71 -34.12 -10.53
N LEU A 365 -0.48 -34.06 -11.07
CA LEU A 365 0.51 -33.04 -10.73
C LEU A 365 0.04 -31.63 -11.12
N LEU A 366 -0.54 -31.45 -12.31
CA LEU A 366 -1.11 -30.18 -12.76
C LEU A 366 -2.31 -29.75 -11.92
N SER A 367 -3.19 -30.69 -11.55
CA SER A 367 -4.32 -30.43 -10.66
C SER A 367 -3.85 -29.93 -9.29
N LYS A 368 -2.81 -30.57 -8.75
CA LYS A 368 -2.18 -30.22 -7.46
C LYS A 368 -1.43 -28.89 -7.53
N ALA A 369 -0.69 -28.63 -8.60
CA ALA A 369 -0.01 -27.34 -8.82
C ALA A 369 -1.02 -26.17 -8.90
N ASN A 370 -2.19 -26.41 -9.52
CA ASN A 370 -3.30 -25.46 -9.60
C ASN A 370 -4.26 -25.52 -8.40
N ALA A 371 -3.92 -26.21 -7.31
CA ALA A 371 -4.72 -26.24 -6.09
C ALA A 371 -4.18 -25.29 -5.00
N ARG A 372 -3.06 -24.59 -5.28
CA ARG A 372 -2.44 -23.64 -4.35
C ARG A 372 -3.40 -22.49 -4.03
N ALA A 373 -3.51 -22.15 -2.76
CA ALA A 373 -4.29 -20.99 -2.35
C ALA A 373 -3.61 -19.69 -2.82
N ASP A 374 -4.45 -18.67 -3.06
CA ASP A 374 -3.96 -17.32 -3.35
C ASP A 374 -3.39 -16.72 -2.06
N MET A 375 -2.07 -16.54 -2.01
CA MET A 375 -1.36 -15.99 -0.85
C MET A 375 -1.26 -14.47 -0.86
N ARG A 376 -1.80 -13.83 -1.89
CA ARG A 376 -1.77 -12.37 -2.01
C ARG A 376 -2.65 -11.76 -0.92
N SER A 377 -2.07 -10.82 -0.18
CA SER A 377 -2.73 -10.08 0.90
C SER A 377 -2.18 -8.66 0.97
N LEU A 378 -2.99 -7.74 1.49
CA LEU A 378 -2.62 -6.36 1.69
C LEU A 378 -1.84 -6.21 3.00
N GLY A 379 -0.57 -6.62 2.95
CA GLY A 379 0.33 -6.63 4.12
C GLY A 379 0.67 -5.26 4.71
N VAL A 380 0.19 -4.16 4.13
CA VAL A 380 0.38 -2.81 4.69
C VAL A 380 -0.79 -2.33 5.54
N LEU A 381 -1.85 -3.11 5.71
CA LEU A 381 -2.92 -2.73 6.64
C LEU A 381 -2.39 -2.65 8.08
N PRO A 382 -2.86 -1.70 8.90
CA PRO A 382 -2.59 -1.69 10.33
C PRO A 382 -3.39 -2.79 11.03
N GLN A 383 -2.99 -3.16 12.25
CA GLN A 383 -3.74 -4.14 13.05
C GLN A 383 -4.91 -3.50 13.78
N ARG A 384 -4.83 -2.20 14.11
CA ARG A 384 -5.88 -1.50 14.87
C ARG A 384 -6.07 -0.07 14.41
N TYR A 385 -7.28 0.42 14.64
CA TYR A 385 -7.67 1.80 14.37
C TYR A 385 -8.29 2.45 15.60
N TYR A 386 -8.03 3.74 15.75
CA TYR A 386 -8.67 4.65 16.70
C TYR A 386 -9.23 5.85 15.96
N ILE A 387 -10.34 6.39 16.43
CA ILE A 387 -10.90 7.67 15.95
C ILE A 387 -10.85 8.66 17.10
N VAL A 388 -10.15 9.77 16.88
CA VAL A 388 -9.82 10.77 17.89
C VAL A 388 -10.37 12.13 17.45
N PRO A 389 -11.60 12.49 17.85
CA PRO A 389 -12.12 13.83 17.65
C PRO A 389 -11.42 14.82 18.60
N LEU A 390 -10.80 15.84 18.03
CA LEU A 390 -10.04 16.89 18.70
C LEU A 390 -10.57 18.28 18.37
N LYS A 391 -10.43 19.19 19.33
CA LYS A 391 -10.74 20.62 19.16
C LYS A 391 -9.45 21.44 19.26
N LEU A 392 -8.85 21.75 18.11
CA LEU A 392 -7.54 22.37 18.04
C LEU A 392 -7.50 23.82 18.51
N SER A 393 -8.63 24.52 18.50
CA SER A 393 -8.76 25.81 19.20
C SER A 393 -8.39 25.74 20.68
N LYS A 394 -8.47 24.54 21.26
CA LYS A 394 -8.02 24.21 22.62
C LYS A 394 -6.80 23.29 22.56
N THR A 395 -5.88 23.43 21.60
CA THR A 395 -4.60 22.71 21.59
C THR A 395 -3.45 23.67 21.32
N THR A 396 -2.28 23.39 21.89
CA THR A 396 -1.07 24.18 21.64
C THR A 396 0.08 23.27 21.25
N GLY A 397 0.69 23.53 20.10
CA GLY A 397 1.90 22.87 19.64
C GLY A 397 1.69 21.45 19.12
N THR A 398 2.62 20.56 19.45
CA THR A 398 2.68 19.18 18.97
C THR A 398 1.74 18.28 19.76
N ILE A 399 0.98 17.44 19.07
CA ILE A 399 0.14 16.41 19.70
C ILE A 399 0.96 15.14 19.90
N ALA A 400 0.98 14.60 21.11
CA ALA A 400 1.54 13.29 21.41
C ALA A 400 0.43 12.24 21.41
N VAL A 401 0.63 11.15 20.67
CA VAL A 401 -0.24 9.96 20.70
C VAL A 401 0.55 8.80 21.31
N SER A 402 -0.06 8.05 22.23
CA SER A 402 0.59 6.91 22.88
C SER A 402 -0.42 5.79 23.11
N ILE A 403 -0.04 4.55 22.79
CA ILE A 403 -0.90 3.36 22.94
C ILE A 403 -0.33 2.52 24.09
N GLY A 404 -0.89 2.66 25.29
CA GLY A 404 -0.33 2.04 26.49
C GLY A 404 0.95 2.70 27.02
N GLY A 405 1.76 1.93 27.74
CA GLY A 405 3.01 2.40 28.37
C GLY A 405 4.28 1.72 27.83
N GLY A 406 4.19 0.97 26.73
CA GLY A 406 5.34 0.32 26.10
C GLY A 406 6.26 1.33 25.43
N MET A 407 7.58 1.07 25.47
CA MET A 407 8.52 1.82 24.64
C MET A 407 8.22 1.54 23.16
N GLY A 408 8.07 2.60 22.38
CA GLY A 408 7.90 2.53 20.93
C GLY A 408 6.48 2.49 20.40
N GLU A 409 5.49 2.71 21.26
CA GLU A 409 4.07 2.82 20.88
C GLU A 409 3.57 4.27 21.02
N SER A 410 4.49 5.24 20.87
CA SER A 410 4.21 6.66 20.90
C SER A 410 4.71 7.37 19.64
N ALA A 411 4.00 8.41 19.25
CA ALA A 411 4.42 9.31 18.20
C ALA A 411 4.05 10.77 18.52
N LEU A 412 4.88 11.69 18.05
CA LEU A 412 4.55 13.11 18.02
C LEU A 412 3.93 13.46 16.67
N VAL A 413 2.96 14.36 16.66
CA VAL A 413 2.18 14.76 15.49
C VAL A 413 2.28 16.29 15.36
N PRO A 414 3.33 16.81 14.71
CA PRO A 414 3.60 18.24 14.65
C PRO A 414 2.85 18.90 13.49
N GLY A 415 2.70 20.23 13.58
CA GLY A 415 2.09 21.03 12.50
C GLY A 415 0.59 20.82 12.33
N LEU A 416 -0.09 20.23 13.31
CA LEU A 416 -1.54 20.12 13.27
C LEU A 416 -2.16 21.51 13.44
N ARG A 417 -2.98 21.93 12.47
CA ARG A 417 -3.60 23.26 12.42
C ARG A 417 -5.09 23.15 12.14
N ARG A 418 -5.85 24.06 12.75
CA ARG A 418 -7.28 24.24 12.48
C ARG A 418 -7.47 24.74 11.05
N LEU A 419 -8.46 24.19 10.34
CA LEU A 419 -8.88 24.74 9.05
C LEU A 419 -9.69 26.03 9.24
N GLU A 420 -9.48 26.97 8.33
CA GLU A 420 -10.30 28.18 8.27
C GLU A 420 -11.76 27.86 7.92
N GLY A 421 -12.68 28.74 8.33
CA GLY A 421 -14.10 28.61 8.01
C GLY A 421 -14.85 27.52 8.79
N GLY A 422 -14.28 26.99 9.88
CA GLY A 422 -14.95 26.02 10.74
C GLY A 422 -15.12 24.63 10.14
N LYS A 423 -14.45 24.34 9.02
CA LYS A 423 -14.46 23.00 8.40
C LYS A 423 -13.73 22.00 9.30
N VAL A 424 -14.29 20.79 9.42
CA VAL A 424 -13.60 19.69 10.07
C VAL A 424 -12.52 19.13 9.14
N ARG A 425 -11.34 18.88 9.71
CA ARG A 425 -10.22 18.22 9.05
C ARG A 425 -10.16 16.74 9.43
N LEU A 426 -9.95 15.83 8.48
CA LEU A 426 -9.53 14.46 8.77
C LEU A 426 -8.02 14.30 8.51
N VAL A 427 -7.31 13.66 9.45
CA VAL A 427 -5.88 13.36 9.31
C VAL A 427 -5.63 11.90 9.69
N VAL A 428 -4.94 11.17 8.81
CA VAL A 428 -4.51 9.79 9.08
C VAL A 428 -3.11 9.83 9.70
N VAL A 429 -2.94 9.16 10.84
CA VAL A 429 -1.69 9.12 11.61
C VAL A 429 -1.32 7.66 11.84
N ARG A 430 -0.22 7.19 11.24
CA ARG A 430 0.23 5.81 11.43
C ARG A 430 1.40 5.69 12.38
N VAL A 431 1.13 5.27 13.62
CA VAL A 431 2.14 5.07 14.65
C VAL A 431 3.06 3.89 14.26
N PRO A 432 4.39 4.07 14.28
CA PRO A 432 5.33 2.98 14.02
C PRO A 432 5.20 1.87 15.07
N CYS A 433 5.41 0.63 14.65
CA CYS A 433 5.41 -0.52 15.56
C CYS A 433 6.66 -0.54 16.45
N GLU A 434 7.76 0.02 15.93
CA GLU A 434 9.04 0.16 16.63
C GLU A 434 9.49 1.62 16.53
N ALA A 435 8.76 2.52 17.16
CA ALA A 435 9.31 3.86 17.37
C ALA A 435 10.50 3.72 18.33
N ARG A 436 11.72 3.98 17.87
CA ARG A 436 12.85 4.04 18.79
C ARG A 436 12.59 5.18 19.76
N ALA A 437 12.49 4.87 21.06
CA ALA A 437 12.36 5.88 22.11
C ALA A 437 13.48 6.93 21.90
N GLY A 438 13.10 8.16 21.58
CA GLY A 438 14.01 9.26 21.18
C GLY A 438 13.87 9.77 19.74
N ASP A 439 13.38 8.97 18.78
CA ASP A 439 13.25 9.39 17.38
C ASP A 439 12.07 10.36 17.17
N SER A 440 10.99 10.23 17.95
CA SER A 440 9.83 11.14 17.95
C SER A 440 9.80 12.06 19.17
N ASP A 441 10.22 11.59 20.35
CA ASP A 441 10.15 12.34 21.61
C ASP A 441 11.04 13.60 21.67
N THR A 442 11.93 13.79 20.68
CA THR A 442 12.90 14.89 20.62
C THR A 442 12.59 15.95 19.56
N TRP A 443 11.39 15.96 18.97
CA TRP A 443 10.97 16.95 17.97
C TRP A 443 10.74 18.34 18.61
N ALA A 444 11.84 18.98 19.00
CA ALA A 444 11.89 20.36 19.46
C ALA A 444 11.97 21.30 18.25
N GLY A 445 10.80 21.58 17.67
CA GLY A 445 10.64 22.49 16.52
C GLY A 445 11.12 21.91 15.18
N PRO A 446 10.81 22.61 14.06
CA PRO A 446 11.22 22.20 12.73
C PRO A 446 12.73 22.39 12.53
N ARG A 447 13.36 21.42 11.88
CA ARG A 447 14.77 21.37 11.48
C ARG A 447 15.00 21.84 10.06
N TYR A 448 13.96 21.79 9.23
CA TYR A 448 13.95 22.20 7.83
C TYR A 448 12.74 23.10 7.56
N ALA A 449 12.94 24.13 6.73
CA ALA A 449 11.83 24.96 6.25
C ALA A 449 11.28 24.39 4.93
N GLY A 450 9.97 24.38 4.77
CA GLY A 450 9.28 24.08 3.52
C GLY A 450 8.05 24.97 3.33
N ASP A 451 7.30 24.75 2.26
CA ASP A 451 6.14 25.59 1.89
C ASP A 451 5.02 25.60 2.95
N LYS A 452 5.05 24.64 3.90
CA LYS A 452 4.00 24.45 4.92
C LYS A 452 4.54 24.60 6.36
N THR A 453 5.77 25.09 6.53
CA THR A 453 6.35 25.39 7.84
C THR A 453 6.34 26.89 8.07
N ASP A 454 5.71 27.36 9.15
CA ASP A 454 5.58 28.81 9.42
C ASP A 454 6.70 29.34 10.31
N GLU A 455 7.47 28.45 10.93
CA GLU A 455 8.51 28.82 11.89
C GLU A 455 9.80 29.18 11.18
N ASP A 456 10.54 30.14 11.75
CA ASP A 456 11.87 30.46 11.28
C ASP A 456 12.84 29.33 11.66
N VAL A 457 13.48 28.75 10.64
CA VAL A 457 14.38 27.60 10.80
C VAL A 457 15.80 28.10 10.57
N PRO A 458 16.69 28.00 11.58
CA PRO A 458 18.09 28.37 11.43
C PRO A 458 18.73 27.67 10.22
N GLY A 459 19.43 28.41 9.36
CA GLY A 459 20.05 27.89 8.14
C GLY A 459 19.09 27.68 6.96
N ALA A 460 17.81 28.06 7.08
CA ALA A 460 16.85 28.04 5.97
C ALA A 460 16.90 29.30 5.08
N ASP A 461 17.97 30.08 5.20
CA ASP A 461 18.37 31.17 4.33
C ASP A 461 19.05 30.69 3.03
N LEU A 462 19.30 29.38 2.91
CA LEU A 462 19.87 28.75 1.71
C LEU A 462 19.11 27.45 1.33
N PRO A 463 19.01 27.10 0.02
CA PRO A 463 18.48 25.80 -0.41
C PRO A 463 19.23 24.62 0.19
N TYR A 464 18.49 23.57 0.57
CA TYR A 464 19.06 22.32 1.07
C TYR A 464 20.00 21.64 0.08
N ILE A 465 19.70 21.74 -1.23
CA ILE A 465 20.57 21.19 -2.28
C ILE A 465 21.94 21.89 -2.36
N LEU A 466 22.07 23.07 -1.75
CA LEU A 466 23.31 23.86 -1.65
C LEU A 466 23.88 23.87 -0.22
N GLY A 467 23.44 22.97 0.65
CA GLY A 467 23.94 22.84 2.03
C GLY A 467 23.18 23.66 3.08
N GLY A 468 22.07 24.30 2.71
CA GLY A 468 21.17 24.95 3.66
C GLY A 468 20.14 24.00 4.29
N ARG A 469 19.08 24.56 4.88
CA ARG A 469 17.95 23.83 5.50
C ARG A 469 16.60 24.17 4.88
N CYS A 470 16.56 24.85 3.75
CA CYS A 470 15.33 25.18 3.04
C CYS A 470 15.00 24.16 1.93
N VAL A 471 13.81 23.57 1.99
CA VAL A 471 13.21 22.72 0.96
C VAL A 471 11.91 23.30 0.43
N MET A 472 11.75 24.63 0.46
CA MET A 472 10.64 25.30 -0.21
C MET A 472 10.69 25.05 -1.73
N THR A 473 9.51 25.08 -2.36
CA THR A 473 9.40 24.99 -3.82
C THR A 473 10.17 26.15 -4.46
N PRO A 474 11.07 25.89 -5.45
CA PRO A 474 11.85 26.94 -6.09
C PRO A 474 10.93 27.90 -6.87
N GLY A 475 10.74 29.10 -6.32
CA GLY A 475 9.88 30.15 -6.85
C GLY A 475 10.31 31.54 -6.37
N PRO A 476 9.54 32.60 -6.70
CA PRO A 476 9.89 33.98 -6.36
C PRO A 476 10.06 34.21 -4.85
N GLU A 477 9.18 33.63 -4.04
CA GLU A 477 9.22 33.77 -2.58
C GLU A 477 10.49 33.14 -1.98
N ALA A 478 10.78 31.88 -2.32
CA ALA A 478 11.98 31.19 -1.86
C ALA A 478 13.25 31.92 -2.30
N LEU A 479 13.32 32.37 -3.56
CA LEU A 479 14.46 33.13 -4.06
C LEU A 479 14.63 34.48 -3.35
N SER A 480 13.55 35.21 -3.13
CA SER A 480 13.58 36.47 -2.39
C SER A 480 14.11 36.27 -0.97
N LYS A 481 13.75 35.17 -0.31
CA LYS A 481 14.28 34.81 1.00
C LYS A 481 15.79 34.61 0.97
N TYR A 482 16.31 33.89 -0.03
CA TYR A 482 17.76 33.65 -0.16
C TYR A 482 18.53 34.94 -0.47
N GLN A 483 17.98 35.78 -1.35
CA GLN A 483 18.59 37.06 -1.73
C GLN A 483 18.61 38.06 -0.57
N ALA A 484 17.56 38.08 0.25
CA ALA A 484 17.53 38.89 1.47
C ALA A 484 18.64 38.51 2.48
N ALA A 485 19.13 37.27 2.42
CA ALA A 485 20.25 36.78 3.21
C ALA A 485 21.62 36.91 2.50
N GLY A 486 21.70 37.56 1.33
CA GLY A 486 22.94 37.74 0.57
C GLY A 486 23.37 36.50 -0.23
N TRP A 487 22.47 35.55 -0.45
CA TRP A 487 22.69 34.33 -1.24
C TRP A 487 22.01 34.42 -2.60
N LEU A 488 22.63 33.82 -3.62
CA LEU A 488 22.07 33.75 -4.98
C LEU A 488 21.70 35.14 -5.56
N GLU A 489 22.50 36.16 -5.23
CA GLU A 489 22.37 37.49 -5.80
C GLU A 489 22.48 37.43 -7.33
N GLY A 490 21.57 38.10 -8.03
CA GLY A 490 21.51 38.10 -9.50
C GLY A 490 20.83 36.88 -10.13
N TRP A 491 20.44 35.88 -9.35
CA TRP A 491 19.64 34.77 -9.87
C TRP A 491 18.19 35.18 -10.12
N THR A 492 17.55 34.51 -11.07
CA THR A 492 16.11 34.55 -11.32
C THR A 492 15.44 33.28 -10.78
N SER A 493 14.10 33.30 -10.64
CA SER A 493 13.36 32.09 -10.24
C SER A 493 13.51 30.95 -11.26
N ASN A 494 13.77 31.27 -12.53
CA ASN A 494 14.02 30.26 -13.55
C ASN A 494 15.37 29.58 -13.35
N ASP A 495 16.43 30.34 -13.02
CA ASP A 495 17.76 29.77 -12.73
C ASP A 495 17.69 28.80 -11.55
N LEU A 496 16.96 29.19 -10.50
CA LEU A 496 16.74 28.31 -9.35
C LEU A 496 15.97 27.04 -9.73
N ARG A 497 14.89 27.15 -10.52
CA ARG A 497 14.13 25.98 -10.97
C ARG A 497 14.93 25.06 -11.89
N GLU A 498 15.73 25.63 -12.78
CA GLU A 498 16.63 24.86 -13.65
C GLU A 498 17.64 24.07 -12.83
N LEU A 499 18.22 24.67 -11.78
CA LEU A 499 19.14 23.98 -10.88
C LEU A 499 18.51 22.72 -10.24
N TYR A 500 17.25 22.80 -9.81
CA TYR A 500 16.53 21.63 -9.27
C TYR A 500 16.23 20.57 -10.35
N ARG A 501 15.90 21.01 -11.58
CA ARG A 501 15.68 20.09 -12.71
C ARG A 501 16.95 19.37 -13.14
N GLU A 502 18.11 20.05 -13.11
CA GLU A 502 19.41 19.43 -13.35
C GLU A 502 19.73 18.31 -12.35
N GLU A 503 19.27 18.43 -11.09
CA GLU A 503 19.36 17.37 -10.08
C GLU A 503 18.34 16.23 -10.27
N GLY A 504 17.46 16.36 -11.25
CA GLY A 504 16.33 15.46 -11.46
C GLY A 504 15.30 15.51 -10.33
N ILE A 505 15.17 16.66 -9.66
CA ILE A 505 14.19 16.85 -8.58
C ILE A 505 12.84 17.27 -9.18
N VAL A 506 11.83 16.48 -8.84
CA VAL A 506 10.42 16.68 -9.17
C VAL A 506 9.83 17.73 -8.24
N LEU A 507 9.32 18.82 -8.81
CA LEU A 507 8.69 19.91 -8.07
C LEU A 507 7.19 19.69 -7.91
N PRO A 508 6.55 20.30 -6.89
CA PRO A 508 5.10 20.43 -6.86
C PRO A 508 4.59 21.05 -8.17
N GLY A 509 3.64 20.36 -8.82
CA GLY A 509 3.08 20.75 -10.13
C GLY A 509 3.74 20.08 -11.33
N ASP A 510 4.93 19.48 -11.20
CA ASP A 510 5.53 18.70 -12.30
C ASP A 510 4.85 17.33 -12.48
N VAL A 511 4.26 16.80 -11.39
CA VAL A 511 3.43 15.59 -11.44
C VAL A 511 1.96 15.96 -11.49
N GLY A 512 1.20 15.19 -12.27
CA GLY A 512 -0.26 15.30 -12.29
C GLY A 512 -0.86 15.11 -10.89
N PRO A 513 -2.04 15.69 -10.64
CA PRO A 513 -2.77 15.47 -9.40
C PRO A 513 -3.00 13.97 -9.18
N GLY A 514 -2.94 13.55 -7.92
CA GLY A 514 -3.17 12.15 -7.56
C GLY A 514 -2.05 11.18 -7.88
N ILE A 515 -0.90 11.60 -8.45
CA ILE A 515 0.25 10.71 -8.64
C ILE A 515 1.07 10.62 -7.35
N PRO A 516 1.26 9.42 -6.77
CA PRO A 516 2.07 9.23 -5.57
C PRO A 516 3.49 9.76 -5.76
N PRO A 517 4.02 10.55 -4.82
CA PRO A 517 5.35 11.09 -4.95
C PRO A 517 6.39 10.00 -4.70
N GLY A 518 7.53 10.11 -5.37
CA GLY A 518 8.73 9.35 -4.99
C GLY A 518 9.25 9.75 -3.61
N LEU A 519 10.44 9.26 -3.26
CA LEU A 519 11.09 9.61 -2.01
C LEU A 519 11.44 11.12 -1.96
N HIS A 520 11.27 11.76 -0.80
CA HIS A 520 11.56 13.18 -0.62
C HIS A 520 13.07 13.46 -0.61
N VAL A 521 13.52 14.66 -1.00
CA VAL A 521 14.95 15.03 -1.05
C VAL A 521 15.65 14.91 0.32
N LEU A 522 14.93 15.19 1.42
CA LEU A 522 15.45 15.02 2.79
C LEU A 522 15.72 13.56 3.14
N GLU A 523 15.08 12.63 2.45
CA GLU A 523 15.29 11.19 2.61
C GLU A 523 16.21 10.62 1.51
N GLY A 524 16.91 11.48 0.76
CA GLY A 524 17.81 11.09 -0.32
C GLY A 524 17.15 10.84 -1.68
N GLY A 525 15.86 11.17 -1.80
CA GLY A 525 15.06 10.95 -3.00
C GLY A 525 15.20 12.01 -4.09
N ARG A 526 14.08 12.25 -4.78
CA ARG A 526 13.95 13.14 -5.96
C ARG A 526 12.68 13.98 -5.96
N SER A 527 11.91 13.99 -4.87
CA SER A 527 10.69 14.77 -4.80
C SER A 527 10.81 15.91 -3.79
N LEU A 528 10.28 17.09 -4.14
CA LEU A 528 10.00 18.17 -3.21
C LEU A 528 8.54 18.18 -2.72
N ILE A 529 7.76 17.17 -3.07
CA ILE A 529 6.36 17.10 -2.65
C ILE A 529 6.33 16.66 -1.19
N SER A 530 5.82 17.55 -0.33
CA SER A 530 5.74 17.34 1.11
C SER A 530 4.38 16.76 1.52
N PRO A 531 4.35 15.89 2.53
CA PRO A 531 3.12 15.42 3.15
C PRO A 531 2.44 16.57 3.90
N GLU A 532 1.18 16.39 4.25
CA GLU A 532 0.40 17.39 4.96
C GLU A 532 0.86 17.57 6.42
N PRO A 533 0.88 18.81 6.95
CA PRO A 533 1.14 19.08 8.37
C PRO A 533 0.17 18.30 9.27
N GLY A 534 0.63 17.84 10.43
CA GLY A 534 -0.17 16.98 11.31
C GLY A 534 -0.10 15.50 10.97
N THR A 535 0.82 15.08 10.09
CA THR A 535 1.07 13.67 9.76
C THR A 535 2.45 13.25 10.23
N LEU A 536 2.68 11.93 10.41
CA LEU A 536 4.01 11.45 10.78
C LEU A 536 5.02 11.57 9.65
N GLY A 537 4.60 11.50 8.38
CA GLY A 537 5.48 11.79 7.26
C GLY A 537 5.99 13.23 7.32
N PHE A 538 5.13 14.19 7.69
CA PHE A 538 5.54 15.58 7.87
C PHE A 538 6.52 15.75 9.03
N GLY A 539 6.22 15.15 10.19
CA GLY A 539 7.13 15.14 11.33
C GLY A 539 8.49 14.52 10.98
N ARG A 540 8.48 13.36 10.31
CA ARG A 540 9.68 12.65 9.87
C ARG A 540 10.55 13.48 8.95
N LEU A 541 9.97 14.26 8.04
CA LEU A 541 10.73 15.09 7.09
C LEU A 541 11.22 16.41 7.70
N PHE A 542 10.38 17.10 8.45
CA PHE A 542 10.67 18.47 8.84
C PHE A 542 11.20 18.62 10.26
N PHE A 543 11.00 17.63 11.14
CA PHE A 543 11.37 17.72 12.56
C PHE A 543 12.51 16.76 12.94
N LYS A 544 12.82 15.79 12.08
CA LYS A 544 14.02 14.95 12.20
C LYS A 544 15.20 15.62 11.53
N GLU A 545 16.39 15.44 12.08
CA GLU A 545 17.63 15.85 11.41
C GLU A 545 17.96 14.87 10.27
N HIS A 546 18.33 15.39 9.11
CA HIS A 546 18.71 14.63 7.93
C HIS A 546 20.18 14.86 7.56
N GLY A 547 20.80 13.89 6.88
CA GLY A 547 22.17 14.05 6.39
C GLY A 547 22.28 15.17 5.36
N ALA A 548 23.49 15.64 5.04
CA ALA A 548 23.67 16.64 3.98
C ALA A 548 23.20 16.11 2.62
N PHE A 549 22.66 17.01 1.79
CA PHE A 549 22.33 16.69 0.40
C PHE A 549 23.59 16.21 -0.34
N ARG A 550 23.43 15.21 -1.21
CA ARG A 550 24.50 14.70 -2.08
C ARG A 550 24.22 15.16 -3.51
N PRO A 551 24.94 16.18 -4.02
CA PRO A 551 24.78 16.67 -5.38
C PRO A 551 24.93 15.56 -6.41
N ARG A 552 24.10 15.57 -7.45
CA ARG A 552 24.17 14.65 -8.58
C ARG A 552 24.68 15.34 -9.85
N SER A 553 24.50 16.65 -9.95
CA SER A 553 25.03 17.48 -11.03
C SER A 553 26.33 18.16 -10.61
N GLU A 554 27.23 18.34 -11.56
CA GLU A 554 28.49 19.08 -11.35
C GLU A 554 28.22 20.55 -10.96
N ARG A 555 27.14 21.14 -11.49
CA ARG A 555 26.76 22.54 -11.22
C ARG A 555 26.41 22.73 -9.75
N VAL A 556 25.58 21.86 -9.18
CA VAL A 556 25.20 21.94 -7.76
C VAL A 556 26.39 21.63 -6.86
N ALA A 557 27.22 20.63 -7.21
CA ALA A 557 28.43 20.32 -6.44
C ALA A 557 29.37 21.53 -6.34
N ARG A 558 29.66 22.17 -7.47
CA ARG A 558 30.51 23.37 -7.52
C ARG A 558 29.91 24.53 -6.74
N LEU A 559 28.63 24.83 -6.94
CA LEU A 559 27.95 25.93 -6.23
C LEU A 559 27.89 25.69 -4.72
N ALA A 560 27.65 24.45 -4.27
CA ALA A 560 27.63 24.13 -2.86
C ALA A 560 29.00 24.36 -2.20
N GLU A 561 30.10 23.99 -2.86
CA GLU A 561 31.47 24.26 -2.36
C GLU A 561 31.80 25.76 -2.35
N GLU A 562 31.44 26.50 -3.40
CA GLU A 562 31.63 27.95 -3.46
C GLU A 562 30.88 28.68 -2.33
N LEU A 563 29.63 28.30 -2.08
CA LEU A 563 28.79 28.89 -1.04
C LEU A 563 29.25 28.50 0.36
N LYS A 564 29.74 27.27 0.53
CA LYS A 564 30.36 26.83 1.78
C LYS A 564 31.61 27.65 2.09
N ALA A 565 32.49 27.85 1.12
CA ALA A 565 33.68 28.70 1.27
C ALA A 565 33.29 30.16 1.59
N LYS A 566 32.26 30.70 0.91
CA LYS A 566 31.73 32.04 1.23
C LYS A 566 31.25 32.11 2.69
N ARG A 567 30.49 31.12 3.16
CA ARG A 567 29.98 31.07 4.54
C ARG A 567 31.09 31.05 5.59
N GLU A 568 32.21 30.37 5.31
CA GLU A 568 33.37 30.32 6.20
C GLU A 568 34.15 31.65 6.26
N THR A 569 33.94 32.57 5.31
CA THR A 569 34.62 33.88 5.26
C THR A 569 33.79 35.04 5.80
N VAL A 570 32.49 34.84 6.02
CA VAL A 570 31.61 35.84 6.65
C VAL A 570 31.67 35.62 8.16
N PRO A 571 32.29 36.55 8.93
CA PRO A 571 32.51 36.39 10.37
C PRO A 571 31.23 36.40 11.20
#